data_AF-A0AAN8TIL9-F1
#
_entry.id   AF-A0AAN8TIL9-F1
#
_cell.length_a   1.000
_cell.length_b   1.000
_cell.length_c   1.000
_cell.angle_alpha   90.00
_cell.angle_beta   90.00
_cell.angle_gamma   90.00
#
_symmetry.space_group_name_H-M   'P 1'
#
loop_
_entity.id
_entity.type
_entity.pdbx_description
1 polymer ?
#
loop_
_entity_poly.entity_id
_entity_poly.type
_entity_poly.pdbx_seq_one_letter_code
_entity_poly.pdbx_strand_id
1 'polypeptide(L)'
;MECVVQGIIETQHVEALEILLQGLCGVHKQSLRIHELCLKSVPNLGLVASEIRLLCDLEQPEPAWTVRHVGGPMRGAGAEQISVLVRPMQESKISKNALRLFYSLGYKLDHEQLRVGFAFHFQRGAQITVTVSSINKMLKPHAIDDAVPVTPGIQLVEVTAPASSENYNEVVASVSSFCEYLAPLLHLSKPGVSTGVVPTAAAAAASLMSDGGGTK
;
A
#
# COMPACT_ATOMS: atom_id res chain seq x y z
N MET A 1 -8.28 2.53 12.87
CA MET A 1 -7.40 1.37 12.63
C MET A 1 -7.41 1.06 11.16
N GLU A 2 -6.48 0.24 10.69
CA GLU A 2 -6.47 -0.29 9.34
C GLU A 2 -6.12 -1.77 9.35
N CYS A 3 -6.63 -2.48 8.35
CA CYS A 3 -6.27 -3.84 7.99
C CYS A 3 -5.35 -3.77 6.77
N VAL A 4 -4.22 -4.48 6.79
CA VAL A 4 -3.21 -4.43 5.74
C VAL A 4 -2.68 -5.83 5.44
N VAL A 5 -2.58 -6.16 4.15
CA VAL A 5 -1.74 -7.24 3.63
C VAL A 5 -0.93 -6.74 2.44
N GLN A 6 0.21 -7.37 2.22
CA GLN A 6 1.15 -7.01 1.18
C GLN A 6 1.66 -8.23 0.45
N GLY A 7 2.05 -8.04 -0.80
CA GLY A 7 2.70 -9.05 -1.62
C GLY A 7 3.49 -8.38 -2.73
N ILE A 8 4.15 -9.20 -3.53
CA ILE A 8 4.91 -8.74 -4.68
C ILE A 8 4.42 -9.41 -5.94
N ILE A 9 4.55 -8.71 -7.05
CA ILE A 9 4.27 -9.24 -8.38
C ILE A 9 5.37 -8.80 -9.34
N GLU A 10 5.77 -9.70 -10.24
CA GLU A 10 6.70 -9.35 -11.30
C GLU A 10 6.03 -8.43 -12.33
N THR A 11 6.78 -7.50 -12.88
CA THR A 11 6.27 -6.46 -13.78
C THR A 11 5.57 -7.06 -15.02
N GLN A 12 6.08 -8.20 -15.50
CA GLN A 12 5.49 -8.95 -16.62
C GLN A 12 4.07 -9.49 -16.34
N HIS A 13 3.64 -9.57 -15.08
CA HIS A 13 2.33 -10.09 -14.68
C HIS A 13 1.36 -8.99 -14.19
N VAL A 14 1.81 -7.72 -14.17
CA VAL A 14 1.00 -6.59 -13.68
C VAL A 14 -0.24 -6.37 -14.54
N GLU A 15 -0.12 -6.53 -15.86
CA GLU A 15 -1.26 -6.36 -16.78
C GLU A 15 -2.36 -7.41 -16.52
N ALA A 16 -1.98 -8.67 -16.32
CA ALA A 16 -2.93 -9.73 -15.96
C ALA A 16 -3.60 -9.45 -14.61
N LEU A 17 -2.84 -8.94 -13.63
CA LEU A 17 -3.40 -8.52 -12.34
C LEU A 17 -4.38 -7.35 -12.50
N GLU A 18 -4.06 -6.38 -13.36
CA GLU A 18 -4.95 -5.25 -13.65
C GLU A 18 -6.28 -5.73 -14.24
N ILE A 19 -6.26 -6.63 -15.22
CA ILE A 19 -7.47 -7.21 -15.82
C ILE A 19 -8.31 -7.93 -14.75
N LEU A 20 -7.67 -8.75 -13.93
CA LEU A 20 -8.33 -9.45 -12.84
C LEU A 20 -8.97 -8.47 -11.86
N LEU A 21 -8.25 -7.45 -11.42
CA LEU A 21 -8.75 -6.43 -10.50
C LEU A 21 -9.90 -5.62 -11.13
N GLN A 22 -9.81 -5.27 -12.42
CA GLN A 22 -10.89 -4.59 -13.13
C GLN A 22 -12.18 -5.42 -13.14
N GLY A 23 -12.07 -6.73 -13.35
CA GLY A 23 -13.20 -7.66 -13.30
C GLY A 23 -13.75 -7.88 -11.89
N LEU A 24 -12.88 -7.98 -10.87
CA LEU A 24 -13.28 -8.24 -9.48
C LEU A 24 -13.86 -7.00 -8.78
N CYS A 25 -13.30 -5.82 -9.06
CA CYS A 25 -13.65 -4.58 -8.37
C CYS A 25 -14.79 -3.83 -9.06
N GLY A 26 -14.97 -3.99 -10.37
CA GLY A 26 -16.04 -3.33 -11.13
C GLY A 26 -15.97 -1.80 -11.14
N VAL A 27 -14.84 -1.23 -10.76
CA VAL A 27 -14.58 0.22 -10.72
C VAL A 27 -13.37 0.56 -11.59
N HIS A 28 -13.26 1.81 -12.01
CA HIS A 28 -12.12 2.25 -12.80
C HIS A 28 -10.83 2.32 -11.98
N LYS A 29 -9.74 1.90 -12.63
CA LYS A 29 -8.37 2.11 -12.16
C LYS A 29 -8.09 3.61 -12.00
N GLN A 30 -7.44 3.97 -10.90
CA GLN A 30 -6.94 5.33 -10.65
C GLN A 30 -5.42 5.35 -10.70
N SER A 31 -4.86 6.33 -11.41
CA SER A 31 -3.42 6.59 -11.39
C SER A 31 -2.98 6.94 -9.98
N LEU A 32 -1.77 6.51 -9.61
CA LEU A 32 -1.20 6.76 -8.31
C LEU A 32 0.22 7.29 -8.47
N ARG A 33 0.46 8.51 -7.99
CA ARG A 33 1.79 9.12 -7.89
C ARG A 33 1.92 9.86 -6.55
N ILE A 34 2.44 9.18 -5.54
CA ILE A 34 2.50 9.69 -4.16
C ILE A 34 3.96 9.98 -3.78
N HIS A 35 4.24 11.23 -3.43
CA HIS A 35 5.50 11.63 -2.83
C HIS A 35 5.42 11.47 -1.31
N GLU A 36 6.30 10.65 -0.73
CA GLU A 36 6.28 10.27 0.67
C GLU A 36 7.60 10.66 1.37
N LEU A 37 7.48 11.43 2.46
CA LEU A 37 8.56 11.73 3.40
C LEU A 37 8.36 10.90 4.67
N CYS A 38 9.27 9.97 4.94
CA CYS A 38 9.23 9.13 6.12
C CYS A 38 10.06 9.76 7.24
N LEU A 39 9.42 10.10 8.34
CA LEU A 39 10.03 10.74 9.50
C LEU A 39 10.07 9.78 10.68
N LYS A 40 11.16 9.77 11.44
CA LYS A 40 11.30 9.02 12.69
C LYS A 40 11.57 9.95 13.86
N SER A 41 10.98 9.62 15.02
CA SER A 41 11.26 10.33 16.26
C SER A 41 12.72 10.14 16.70
N VAL A 42 13.37 11.21 17.15
CA VAL A 42 14.68 11.13 17.82
C VAL A 42 14.51 10.41 19.16
N PRO A 43 15.54 9.69 19.69
CA PRO A 43 15.43 8.94 20.95
C PRO A 43 14.93 9.73 22.17
N ASN A 44 15.01 11.06 22.13
CA ASN A 44 14.59 11.94 23.20
C ASN A 44 13.07 12.19 23.26
N LEU A 45 12.28 11.69 22.29
CA LEU A 45 10.83 11.92 22.22
C LEU A 45 9.97 10.86 22.93
N GLY A 46 10.58 9.79 23.44
CA GLY A 46 9.87 8.72 24.15
C GLY A 46 10.60 7.39 24.10
N LEU A 47 10.09 6.41 24.86
CA LEU A 47 10.66 5.06 24.95
C LEU A 47 10.43 4.21 23.68
N VAL A 48 9.49 4.61 22.82
CA VAL A 48 9.11 3.87 21.61
C VAL A 48 9.29 4.77 20.40
N ALA A 49 10.03 4.29 19.39
CA ALA A 49 10.19 4.99 18.13
C ALA A 49 8.83 5.16 17.43
N SER A 50 8.50 6.39 17.05
CA SER A 50 7.31 6.75 16.27
C SER A 50 7.71 7.08 14.84
N GLU A 51 6.95 6.55 13.88
CA GLU A 51 7.08 6.85 12.45
C GLU A 51 5.90 7.71 12.00
N ILE A 52 6.22 8.81 11.31
CA ILE A 52 5.25 9.71 10.68
C ILE A 52 5.54 9.74 9.19
N ARG A 53 4.50 9.64 8.37
CA ARG A 53 4.60 9.75 6.92
C ARG A 53 3.91 11.03 6.47
N LEU A 54 4.62 11.87 5.73
CA LEU A 54 4.02 13.01 5.03
C LEU A 54 3.81 12.58 3.58
N LEU A 55 2.58 12.66 3.10
CA LEU A 55 2.15 12.17 1.81
C LEU A 55 1.64 13.34 0.97
N CYS A 56 2.06 13.42 -0.28
CA CYS A 56 1.54 14.36 -1.26
C CYS A 56 1.11 13.57 -2.49
N ASP A 57 -0.20 13.57 -2.78
CA ASP A 57 -0.75 12.98 -4.00
C ASP A 57 -0.55 13.97 -5.15
N LEU A 58 0.33 13.60 -6.09
CA LEU A 58 0.72 14.43 -7.22
C LEU A 58 -0.25 14.33 -8.40
N GLU A 59 -1.20 13.38 -8.35
CA GLU A 59 -2.24 13.26 -9.38
C GLU A 59 -3.40 14.26 -9.14
N GLN A 60 -3.47 14.87 -7.96
CA GLN A 60 -4.47 15.89 -7.66
C GLN A 60 -4.17 17.22 -8.37
N PRO A 61 -5.19 17.95 -8.87
CA PRO A 61 -4.98 19.26 -9.48
C PRO A 61 -4.33 20.28 -8.54
N GLU A 62 -4.67 20.20 -7.25
CA GLU A 62 -4.07 20.99 -6.18
C GLU A 62 -3.48 20.05 -5.11
N PRO A 63 -2.21 19.62 -5.28
CA PRO A 63 -1.59 18.68 -4.35
C PRO A 63 -1.55 19.24 -2.93
N ALA A 64 -2.16 18.50 -2.00
CA ALA A 64 -2.16 18.81 -0.58
C ALA A 64 -1.36 17.77 0.19
N TRP A 65 -0.68 18.22 1.24
CA TRP A 65 0.04 17.33 2.14
C TRP A 65 -0.92 16.71 3.15
N THR A 66 -0.68 15.44 3.43
CA THR A 66 -1.38 14.67 4.44
C THR A 66 -0.35 14.07 5.38
N VAL A 67 -0.60 14.17 6.69
CA VAL A 67 0.17 13.44 7.69
C VAL A 67 -0.54 12.13 8.01
N ARG A 68 0.22 11.03 8.00
CA ARG A 68 -0.22 9.71 8.40
C ARG A 68 0.67 9.20 9.54
N HIS A 69 0.04 8.89 10.67
CA HIS A 69 0.68 8.17 11.78
C HIS A 69 0.31 6.70 11.71
N VAL A 70 1.32 5.84 11.72
CA VAL A 70 1.17 4.39 11.65
C VAL A 70 1.65 3.78 12.94
N GLY A 71 0.72 3.22 13.72
CA GLY A 71 1.01 2.53 14.97
C GLY A 71 1.58 1.12 14.76
N GLY A 72 2.05 0.52 15.86
CA GLY A 72 2.48 -0.87 15.85
C GLY A 72 1.34 -1.85 15.56
N PRO A 73 1.66 -3.05 15.03
CA PRO A 73 0.65 -4.09 14.81
C PRO A 73 0.01 -4.53 16.12
N MET A 74 -1.26 -4.92 16.05
CA MET A 74 -1.96 -5.65 17.11
C MET A 74 -1.15 -6.90 17.49
N ARG A 75 -1.09 -7.21 18.79
CA ARG A 75 -0.30 -8.33 19.33
C ARG A 75 -1.18 -9.27 20.15
N GLY A 76 -0.66 -10.48 20.40
CA GLY A 76 -1.33 -11.51 21.19
C GLY A 76 -1.94 -12.62 20.33
N ALA A 77 -2.48 -13.66 20.98
CA ALA A 77 -2.96 -14.88 20.32
C ALA A 77 -3.97 -14.61 19.19
N GLY A 78 -4.90 -13.67 19.39
CA GLY A 78 -5.86 -13.29 18.35
C GLY A 78 -5.21 -12.65 17.11
N ALA A 79 -4.10 -11.92 17.28
CA ALA A 79 -3.35 -11.33 16.18
C ALA A 79 -2.53 -12.38 15.41
N GLU A 80 -2.11 -13.47 16.05
CA GLU A 80 -1.38 -14.57 15.41
C GLU A 80 -2.31 -15.44 14.54
N GLN A 81 -3.57 -15.59 14.94
CA GLN A 81 -4.57 -16.41 14.25
C GLN A 81 -5.13 -15.78 12.96
N ILE A 82 -5.07 -14.45 12.83
CA ILE A 82 -5.53 -13.74 11.63
C ILE A 82 -4.41 -13.63 10.59
N SER A 83 -4.73 -13.76 9.30
CA SER A 83 -3.77 -13.61 8.19
C SER A 83 -3.48 -12.14 7.82
N VAL A 84 -4.31 -11.23 8.31
CA VAL A 84 -4.28 -9.79 8.01
C VAL A 84 -3.64 -9.02 9.16
N LEU A 85 -2.80 -8.03 8.88
CA LEU A 85 -2.23 -7.17 9.90
C LEU A 85 -3.25 -6.09 10.28
N VAL A 86 -3.57 -5.97 11.56
CA VAL A 86 -4.41 -4.88 12.09
C VAL A 86 -3.53 -3.94 12.90
N ARG A 87 -3.61 -2.63 12.63
CA ARG A 87 -2.88 -1.61 13.40
C ARG A 87 -3.63 -0.29 13.52
N PRO A 88 -3.32 0.54 14.52
CA PRO A 88 -3.76 1.93 14.54
C PRO A 88 -3.17 2.68 13.35
N MET A 89 -4.02 3.44 12.65
CA MET A 89 -3.62 4.38 11.62
C MET A 89 -4.51 5.60 11.75
N GLN A 90 -3.89 6.78 11.76
CA GLN A 90 -4.59 8.05 11.77
C GLN A 90 -4.02 8.93 10.67
N GLU A 91 -4.91 9.60 9.96
CA GLU A 91 -4.59 10.49 8.86
C GLU A 91 -5.21 11.87 9.10
N SER A 92 -4.53 12.93 8.66
CA SER A 92 -5.07 14.29 8.66
C SER A 92 -4.42 15.14 7.57
N LYS A 93 -5.19 16.07 6.98
CA LYS A 93 -4.64 17.07 6.05
C LYS A 93 -3.74 18.04 6.82
N ILE A 94 -2.65 18.46 6.20
CA ILE A 94 -1.67 19.35 6.79
C ILE A 94 -1.18 20.39 5.78
N SER A 95 -0.72 21.53 6.30
CA SER A 95 -0.12 22.57 5.45
C SER A 95 1.24 22.15 4.89
N LYS A 96 1.72 22.90 3.89
CA LYS A 96 3.04 22.77 3.27
C LYS A 96 4.21 22.88 4.26
N ASN A 97 3.97 23.45 5.46
CA ASN A 97 4.96 23.60 6.52
C ASN A 97 5.10 22.35 7.41
N ALA A 98 4.42 21.24 7.09
CA ALA A 98 4.43 20.00 7.85
C ALA A 98 5.83 19.53 8.24
N LEU A 99 6.77 19.50 7.28
CA LEU A 99 8.13 19.03 7.53
C LEU A 99 8.85 19.86 8.61
N ARG A 100 8.72 21.20 8.55
CA ARG A 100 9.29 22.09 9.56
C ARG A 100 8.67 21.87 10.93
N LEU A 101 7.34 21.72 10.99
CA LEU A 101 6.63 21.42 12.23
C LEU A 101 7.17 20.14 12.88
N PHE A 102 7.29 19.05 12.12
CA PHE A 102 7.77 17.78 12.66
C PHE A 102 9.24 17.82 13.07
N TYR A 103 10.08 18.60 12.37
CA TYR A 103 11.45 18.85 12.83
C TYR A 103 11.48 19.60 14.18
N SER A 104 10.64 20.62 14.37
CA SER A 104 10.51 21.32 15.65
C SER A 104 9.97 20.41 16.76
N LEU A 105 9.17 19.41 16.41
CA LEU A 105 8.70 18.36 17.33
C LEU A 105 9.74 17.26 17.56
N GLY A 106 10.96 17.37 17.02
CA GLY A 106 12.04 16.41 17.25
C GLY A 106 11.97 15.14 16.41
N TYR A 107 11.28 15.17 15.27
CA TYR A 107 11.41 14.14 14.23
C TYR A 107 12.56 14.49 13.29
N LYS A 108 13.11 13.46 12.63
CA LYS A 108 14.10 13.59 11.55
C LYS A 108 13.62 12.83 10.32
N LEU A 109 13.99 13.34 9.13
CA LEU A 109 13.79 12.62 7.89
C LEU A 109 14.68 11.37 7.88
N ASP A 110 14.05 10.22 7.73
CA ASP A 110 14.71 8.91 7.65
C ASP A 110 15.00 8.58 6.19
N HIS A 111 13.96 8.60 5.36
CA HIS A 111 14.08 8.43 3.92
C HIS A 111 12.95 9.14 3.18
N GLU A 112 13.15 9.27 1.89
CA GLU A 112 12.25 9.92 0.95
C GLU A 112 11.96 8.93 -0.17
N GLN A 113 10.70 8.77 -0.56
CA GLN A 113 10.33 7.89 -1.67
C GLN A 113 9.20 8.45 -2.55
N LEU A 114 9.16 7.99 -3.79
CA LEU A 114 8.09 8.24 -4.74
C LEU A 114 7.41 6.92 -5.10
N ARG A 115 6.13 6.80 -4.81
CA ARG A 115 5.30 5.65 -5.15
C ARG A 115 4.58 5.93 -6.45
N VAL A 116 4.77 5.08 -7.45
CA VAL A 116 4.16 5.24 -8.78
C VAL A 116 3.44 3.96 -9.18
N GLY A 117 2.20 4.05 -9.63
CA GLY A 117 1.42 2.89 -10.06
C GLY A 117 -0.05 3.22 -10.20
N PHE A 118 -0.90 2.35 -9.67
CA PHE A 118 -2.34 2.52 -9.71
C PHE A 118 -3.06 1.95 -8.48
N ALA A 119 -4.30 2.35 -8.29
CA ALA A 119 -5.16 1.84 -7.23
C ALA A 119 -6.60 1.57 -7.70
N PHE A 120 -7.25 0.63 -7.04
CA PHE A 120 -8.68 0.38 -7.12
C PHE A 120 -9.30 0.59 -5.73
N HIS A 121 -10.36 1.40 -5.67
CA HIS A 121 -11.09 1.71 -4.45
C HIS A 121 -12.53 1.23 -4.60
N PHE A 122 -12.96 0.25 -3.82
CA PHE A 122 -14.27 -0.38 -3.98
C PHE A 122 -14.85 -0.83 -2.64
N GLN A 123 -16.17 -1.08 -2.63
CA GLN A 123 -16.89 -1.56 -1.46
C GLN A 123 -17.25 -3.04 -1.64
N ARG A 124 -16.77 -3.92 -0.75
CA ARG A 124 -17.10 -5.35 -0.74
C ARG A 124 -17.01 -5.91 0.68
N GLY A 125 -18.10 -5.83 1.43
CA GLY A 125 -18.13 -6.09 2.88
C GLY A 125 -17.46 -4.99 3.70
N ALA A 126 -16.31 -4.50 3.25
CA ALA A 126 -15.61 -3.31 3.74
C ALA A 126 -15.17 -2.41 2.57
N GLN A 127 -14.72 -1.19 2.89
CA GLN A 127 -14.06 -0.32 1.92
C GLN A 127 -12.63 -0.84 1.68
N ILE A 128 -12.38 -1.44 0.53
CA ILE A 128 -11.09 -2.05 0.21
C ILE A 128 -10.37 -1.18 -0.83
N THR A 129 -9.08 -0.98 -0.58
CA THR A 129 -8.17 -0.31 -1.50
C THR A 129 -7.07 -1.28 -1.88
N VAL A 130 -6.94 -1.58 -3.17
CA VAL A 130 -5.83 -2.35 -3.73
C VAL A 130 -4.91 -1.38 -4.43
N THR A 131 -3.65 -1.30 -4.00
CA THR A 131 -2.62 -0.48 -4.63
C THR A 131 -1.55 -1.37 -5.22
N VAL A 132 -1.24 -1.15 -6.50
CA VAL A 132 -0.11 -1.78 -7.19
C VAL A 132 0.87 -0.68 -7.53
N SER A 133 2.08 -0.73 -6.97
CA SER A 133 3.02 0.39 -7.09
C SER A 133 4.48 -0.04 -7.12
N SER A 134 5.27 0.68 -7.90
CA SER A 134 6.73 0.70 -7.79
C SER A 134 7.15 1.71 -6.72
N ILE A 135 8.10 1.31 -5.87
CA ILE A 135 8.72 2.18 -4.87
C ILE A 135 10.02 2.72 -5.46
N ASN A 136 10.11 4.03 -5.61
CA ASN A 136 11.24 4.71 -6.21
C ASN A 136 11.97 5.54 -5.14
N LYS A 137 13.30 5.49 -5.17
CA LYS A 137 14.15 6.38 -4.37
C LYS A 137 14.56 7.57 -5.21
N MET A 138 14.75 8.71 -4.57
CA MET A 138 15.28 9.89 -5.24
C MET A 138 16.80 9.94 -5.13
N LEU A 139 17.47 10.27 -6.24
CA LEU A 139 18.93 10.43 -6.28
C LEU A 139 19.38 11.74 -5.62
N LYS A 140 18.50 12.74 -5.62
CA LYS A 140 18.67 14.02 -4.94
C LYS A 140 17.39 14.31 -4.15
N PRO A 141 17.48 14.95 -2.97
CA PRO A 141 16.30 15.30 -2.20
C PRO A 141 15.26 16.06 -3.03
N HIS A 142 14.01 15.63 -2.96
CA HIS A 142 12.86 16.24 -3.65
C HIS A 142 12.92 16.23 -5.19
N ALA A 143 13.93 15.61 -5.82
CA ALA A 143 14.01 15.48 -7.27
C ALA A 143 13.15 14.31 -7.75
N ILE A 144 11.83 14.52 -7.78
CA ILE A 144 10.83 13.50 -8.12
C ILE A 144 10.93 12.99 -9.56
N ASP A 145 11.46 13.79 -10.48
CA ASP A 145 11.58 13.41 -11.90
C ASP A 145 12.82 12.52 -12.16
N ASP A 146 13.78 12.52 -11.24
CA ASP A 146 14.99 11.70 -11.28
C ASP A 146 14.85 10.41 -10.44
N ALA A 147 13.62 10.08 -10.01
CA ALA A 147 13.38 8.94 -9.13
C ALA A 147 13.62 7.61 -9.86
N VAL A 148 14.28 6.68 -9.18
CA VAL A 148 14.63 5.36 -9.74
C VAL A 148 14.04 4.23 -8.89
N PRO A 149 13.55 3.14 -9.51
CA PRO A 149 12.95 2.04 -8.78
C PRO A 149 13.95 1.36 -7.85
N VAL A 150 13.54 1.10 -6.61
CA VAL A 150 14.35 0.38 -5.62
C VAL A 150 14.41 -1.11 -5.93
N THR A 151 13.33 -1.67 -6.46
CA THR A 151 13.21 -3.07 -6.87
C THR A 151 12.78 -3.16 -8.35
N PRO A 152 13.72 -2.97 -9.30
CA PRO A 152 13.40 -3.08 -10.72
C PRO A 152 12.80 -4.44 -11.06
N GLY A 153 11.76 -4.45 -11.90
CA GLY A 153 11.08 -5.68 -12.32
C GLY A 153 10.05 -6.21 -11.32
N ILE A 154 9.95 -5.66 -10.11
CA ILE A 154 8.99 -6.08 -9.08
C ILE A 154 8.15 -4.90 -8.64
N GLN A 155 6.84 -5.11 -8.51
CA GLN A 155 5.90 -4.14 -7.95
C GLN A 155 5.33 -4.63 -6.61
N LEU A 156 5.11 -3.69 -5.71
CA LEU A 156 4.46 -3.92 -4.43
C LEU A 156 2.94 -3.89 -4.64
N VAL A 157 2.26 -4.93 -4.17
CA VAL A 157 0.80 -4.98 -4.08
C VAL A 157 0.40 -4.85 -2.62
N GLU A 158 -0.43 -3.86 -2.30
CA GLU A 158 -0.98 -3.67 -0.96
C GLU A 158 -2.50 -3.72 -1.01
N VAL A 159 -3.11 -4.46 -0.10
CA VAL A 159 -4.55 -4.41 0.14
C VAL A 159 -4.77 -3.80 1.51
N THR A 160 -5.47 -2.67 1.54
CA THR A 160 -5.76 -1.92 2.76
C THR A 160 -7.26 -1.70 2.92
N ALA A 161 -7.72 -1.68 4.18
CA ALA A 161 -9.10 -1.33 4.50
C ALA A 161 -9.16 -0.62 5.86
N PRO A 162 -9.85 0.54 5.97
CA PRO A 162 -10.06 1.19 7.25
C PRO A 162 -10.96 0.33 8.16
N ALA A 163 -10.65 0.34 9.45
CA ALA A 163 -11.37 -0.40 10.48
C ALA A 163 -11.46 0.38 11.79
N SER A 164 -12.43 0.04 12.63
CA SER A 164 -12.56 0.50 14.01
C SER A 164 -12.28 -0.64 15.00
N SER A 165 -12.22 -0.32 16.29
CA SER A 165 -12.09 -1.34 17.36
C SER A 165 -13.27 -2.28 17.44
N GLU A 166 -14.40 -1.88 16.87
CA GLU A 166 -15.66 -2.61 16.96
C GLU A 166 -15.86 -3.56 15.78
N ASN A 167 -15.36 -3.21 14.59
CA ASN A 167 -15.67 -3.95 13.35
C ASN A 167 -14.45 -4.60 12.68
N TYR A 168 -13.24 -4.53 13.25
CA TYR A 168 -12.04 -5.03 12.56
C TYR A 168 -12.13 -6.51 12.19
N ASN A 169 -12.84 -7.35 12.95
CA ASN A 169 -13.00 -8.77 12.62
C ASN A 169 -13.75 -8.98 11.29
N GLU A 170 -14.80 -8.18 11.03
CA GLU A 170 -15.57 -8.23 9.79
C GLU A 170 -14.75 -7.72 8.60
N VAL A 171 -13.96 -6.65 8.83
CA VAL A 171 -13.04 -6.11 7.83
C VAL A 171 -11.95 -7.13 7.50
N VAL A 172 -11.37 -7.79 8.50
CA VAL A 172 -10.39 -8.87 8.30
C VAL A 172 -10.98 -10.01 7.48
N ALA A 173 -12.20 -10.45 7.76
CA ALA A 173 -12.87 -11.49 6.98
C ALA A 173 -13.07 -11.08 5.52
N SER A 174 -13.50 -9.83 5.29
CA SER A 174 -13.71 -9.27 3.95
C SER A 174 -12.40 -9.16 3.15
N VAL A 175 -11.33 -8.67 3.78
CA VAL A 175 -10.00 -8.57 3.17
C VAL A 175 -9.45 -9.97 2.87
N SER A 176 -9.52 -10.91 3.81
CA SER A 176 -9.05 -12.29 3.63
C SER A 176 -9.76 -12.97 2.45
N SER A 177 -11.09 -12.90 2.41
CA SER A 177 -11.87 -13.48 1.30
C SER A 177 -11.53 -12.83 -0.04
N PHE A 178 -11.30 -11.51 -0.07
CA PHE A 178 -10.88 -10.84 -1.30
C PHE A 178 -9.49 -11.32 -1.78
N CYS A 179 -8.55 -11.54 -0.86
CA CYS A 179 -7.20 -11.97 -1.19
C CYS A 179 -7.14 -13.37 -1.82
N GLU A 180 -8.11 -14.25 -1.52
CA GLU A 180 -8.19 -15.58 -2.13
C GLU A 180 -8.35 -15.52 -3.65
N TYR A 181 -9.05 -14.49 -4.17
CA TYR A 181 -9.17 -14.30 -5.62
C TYR A 181 -7.86 -13.90 -6.29
N LEU A 182 -6.91 -13.35 -5.54
CA LEU A 182 -5.60 -12.90 -6.05
C LEU A 182 -4.51 -13.97 -5.94
N ALA A 183 -4.74 -15.02 -5.14
CA ALA A 183 -3.80 -16.11 -4.88
C ALA A 183 -3.19 -16.77 -6.12
N PRO A 184 -3.89 -16.91 -7.28
CA PRO A 184 -3.28 -17.47 -8.48
C PRO A 184 -2.11 -16.65 -9.05
N LEU A 185 -2.11 -15.33 -8.84
CA LEU A 185 -1.14 -14.38 -9.40
C LEU A 185 -0.11 -13.91 -8.37
N LEU A 186 -0.49 -13.75 -7.10
CA LEU A 186 0.43 -13.29 -6.06
C LEU A 186 0.05 -13.81 -4.68
N HIS A 187 1.04 -13.88 -3.79
CA HIS A 187 0.84 -14.29 -2.42
C HIS A 187 0.81 -13.05 -1.51
N LEU A 188 -0.30 -12.87 -0.81
CA LEU A 188 -0.49 -11.77 0.14
C LEU A 188 -0.28 -12.25 1.57
N SER A 189 0.50 -11.52 2.34
CA SER A 189 0.85 -11.82 3.73
C SER A 189 0.83 -10.55 4.58
N LYS A 190 1.04 -10.70 5.90
CA LYS A 190 1.26 -9.54 6.76
C LYS A 190 2.54 -8.80 6.32
N PRO A 191 2.52 -7.46 6.30
CA PRO A 191 3.74 -6.66 6.13
C PRO A 191 4.90 -7.19 6.97
N GLY A 192 6.05 -7.40 6.34
CA GLY A 192 7.26 -7.95 6.96
C GLY A 192 7.40 -9.48 6.89
N VAL A 193 6.37 -10.21 6.46
CA VAL A 193 6.46 -11.65 6.19
C VAL A 193 6.80 -11.87 4.72
N SER A 194 8.03 -12.32 4.43
CA SER A 194 8.46 -12.59 3.05
C SER A 194 7.88 -13.90 2.53
N THR A 195 7.18 -13.84 1.41
CA THR A 195 6.48 -14.99 0.79
C THR A 195 6.92 -15.28 -0.65
N GLY A 196 7.73 -14.40 -1.24
CA GLY A 196 8.28 -14.58 -2.60
C GLY A 196 7.25 -14.39 -3.72
N VAL A 197 7.65 -14.80 -4.93
CA VAL A 197 6.81 -14.77 -6.13
C VAL A 197 6.06 -16.10 -6.26
N VAL A 198 4.81 -16.05 -6.73
CA VAL A 198 3.98 -17.24 -6.90
C VAL A 198 4.39 -18.04 -8.15
N PRO A 199 4.69 -19.35 -8.06
CA PRO A 199 5.09 -20.15 -9.21
C PRO A 199 4.01 -20.27 -10.30
N THR A 200 2.74 -20.19 -9.93
CA THR A 200 1.60 -20.27 -10.85
C THR A 200 1.31 -18.96 -11.58
N ALA A 201 1.97 -17.85 -11.21
CA ALA A 201 1.66 -16.53 -11.72
C ALA A 201 1.75 -16.47 -13.26
N ALA A 202 2.78 -17.09 -13.85
CA ALA A 202 2.94 -17.12 -15.30
C ALA A 202 1.80 -17.84 -16.01
N ALA A 203 1.39 -19.01 -15.52
CA ALA A 203 0.29 -19.78 -16.10
C ALA A 203 -1.05 -19.08 -15.92
N ALA A 204 -1.31 -18.53 -14.73
CA ALA A 204 -2.53 -17.78 -14.44
C ALA A 204 -2.62 -16.50 -15.29
N ALA A 205 -1.51 -15.77 -15.43
CA ALA A 205 -1.45 -14.59 -16.28
C ALA A 205 -1.72 -14.94 -17.74
N ALA A 206 -1.10 -15.98 -18.28
CA ALA A 206 -1.32 -16.41 -19.67
C ALA A 206 -2.80 -16.74 -19.93
N SER A 207 -3.47 -17.41 -19.00
CA SER A 207 -4.90 -17.74 -19.12
C SER A 207 -5.79 -16.48 -19.17
N LEU A 208 -5.54 -15.50 -18.29
CA LEU A 208 -6.31 -14.24 -18.27
C LEU A 208 -6.11 -13.42 -19.54
N MET A 209 -4.88 -13.37 -20.05
CA MET A 209 -4.56 -12.61 -21.26
C MET A 209 -5.15 -13.26 -22.53
N SER A 210 -5.30 -14.59 -22.56
CA SER A 210 -5.86 -15.31 -23.72
C SER A 210 -7.36 -15.13 -23.87
N ASP A 211 -8.11 -14.94 -22.79
CA ASP A 211 -9.58 -14.85 -22.80
C ASP A 211 -10.10 -13.46 -23.24
N GLY A 212 -9.24 -12.43 -23.17
CA GLY A 212 -9.55 -11.06 -23.61
C GLY A 212 -9.61 -10.86 -25.14
N GLY A 213 -9.28 -11.87 -25.94
CA GLY A 213 -9.29 -11.80 -27.42
C GLY A 213 -10.67 -11.98 -28.07
N GLY A 214 -11.73 -12.15 -27.27
CA GLY A 214 -13.07 -12.53 -27.72
C GLY A 214 -14.09 -11.40 -27.80
N THR A 215 -13.82 -10.29 -28.48
CA THR A 215 -14.87 -9.44 -29.07
C THR A 215 -14.35 -8.76 -30.34
N LYS A 216 -14.82 -9.26 -31.48
CA LYS A 216 -14.84 -8.54 -32.77
C LYS A 216 -16.17 -7.82 -32.90
#